data_AF-A0A354YBG3-F1
#
_entry.id   AF-A0A354YBG3-F1
#
_cell.length_a   1.000
_cell.length_b   1.000
_cell.length_c   1.000
_cell.angle_alpha   90.00
_cell.angle_beta   90.00
_cell.angle_gamma   90.00
#
_symmetry.space_group_name_H-M   'P 1'
#
loop_
_entity.id
_entity.type
_entity.pdbx_description
1 polymer ?
#
loop_
_entity_poly.entity_id
_entity_poly.type
_entity_poly.pdbx_seq_one_letter_code
_entity_poly.pdbx_strand_id
1 'polypeptide(L)'
;MSREITAGVSYFGKVPSRGDFVRAADNHQLLGWLDRWAGQSVELLSQNPDWKRLYDEAPDIHFGFLGSRSRTVVCGHFQPSRDSSQRRFPLLSAVRLEAADPLAFIGRGPLALSKVWAGLSRLAAQAVADADAAGALGEMAAAQYTLNPDPAAYNATFNDFLDMQSVGSLERLFAEAGHGEVRLRQVLPALGLLLQPVLAGGNVAIDKALEFPLVRDPLYRPLVAAFWLDMVSSFLGRGDFELGVLVRNDATPCMVVGFNGADHQALRAVLDPREAGDFLIHVDQAEWVDEYLQGDYNLNRFAGYLDRDELALRTARKLFGETFLGT
;
A
#
# COMPACT_ATOMS: atom_id res chain seq x y z
N MET A 1 -1.40 22.47 -17.15
CA MET A 1 -2.73 22.28 -16.56
C MET A 1 -2.93 20.78 -16.39
N SER A 2 -2.91 20.29 -15.15
CA SER A 2 -3.14 18.87 -14.85
C SER A 2 -4.59 18.52 -15.18
N ARG A 3 -4.81 17.51 -16.02
CA ARG A 3 -6.14 17.14 -16.48
C ARG A 3 -6.71 16.06 -15.55
N GLU A 4 -7.82 16.37 -14.89
CA GLU A 4 -8.60 15.36 -14.17
C GLU A 4 -9.16 14.32 -15.15
N ILE A 5 -9.21 13.08 -14.68
CA ILE A 5 -9.78 11.95 -15.41
C ILE A 5 -10.92 11.36 -14.58
N THR A 6 -11.87 10.74 -15.27
CA THR A 6 -12.95 9.98 -14.63
C THR A 6 -12.73 8.49 -14.92
N ALA A 7 -12.70 7.68 -13.87
CA ALA A 7 -12.54 6.24 -13.97
C ALA A 7 -13.79 5.52 -13.43
N GLY A 8 -14.34 4.61 -14.24
CA GLY A 8 -15.43 3.73 -13.84
C GLY A 8 -14.94 2.52 -13.05
N VAL A 9 -15.81 1.99 -12.20
CA VAL A 9 -15.51 0.85 -11.33
C VAL A 9 -15.91 -0.46 -12.00
N SER A 10 -15.01 -1.43 -11.97
CA SER A 10 -15.33 -2.83 -12.25
C SER A 10 -15.23 -3.64 -10.96
N TYR A 11 -16.09 -4.65 -10.81
CA TYR A 11 -16.07 -5.53 -9.64
C TYR A 11 -16.29 -6.99 -10.02
N PHE A 12 -15.83 -7.88 -9.15
CA PHE A 12 -15.98 -9.32 -9.26
C PHE A 12 -15.85 -9.96 -7.87
N GLY A 13 -16.70 -10.94 -7.56
CA GLY A 13 -16.52 -11.70 -6.33
C GLY A 13 -17.79 -12.35 -5.80
N LYS A 14 -17.82 -12.60 -4.50
CA LYS A 14 -18.98 -13.16 -3.80
C LYS A 14 -19.58 -12.16 -2.82
N VAL A 15 -20.89 -12.26 -2.64
CA VAL A 15 -21.65 -11.53 -1.62
C VAL A 15 -22.63 -12.50 -0.93
N PRO A 16 -22.94 -12.31 0.37
CA PRO A 16 -23.74 -13.29 1.12
C PRO A 16 -25.15 -13.52 0.55
N SER A 17 -25.73 -12.53 -0.13
CA SER A 17 -27.08 -12.61 -0.69
C SER A 17 -27.19 -13.37 -2.02
N ARG A 18 -26.08 -13.83 -2.61
CA ARG A 18 -26.05 -14.49 -3.92
C ARG A 18 -25.39 -15.86 -3.83
N GLY A 19 -25.89 -16.83 -4.60
CA GLY A 19 -25.32 -18.18 -4.66
C GLY A 19 -24.09 -18.32 -5.55
N ASP A 20 -23.97 -17.44 -6.56
CA ASP A 20 -22.89 -17.44 -7.54
C ASP A 20 -22.11 -16.12 -7.53
N PHE A 21 -21.04 -16.06 -8.32
CA PHE A 21 -20.24 -14.85 -8.49
C PHE A 21 -21.06 -13.69 -9.06
N VAL A 22 -20.85 -12.51 -8.49
CA VAL A 22 -21.33 -11.24 -9.04
C VAL A 22 -20.18 -10.56 -9.79
N ARG A 23 -20.50 -9.88 -10.89
CA ARG A 23 -19.50 -9.17 -11.68
C ARG A 23 -20.08 -7.99 -12.45
N ALA A 24 -19.24 -6.99 -12.69
CA ALA A 24 -19.53 -5.95 -13.67
C ALA A 24 -19.54 -6.52 -15.10
N ALA A 25 -20.21 -5.81 -16.02
CA ALA A 25 -20.36 -6.23 -17.41
C ALA A 25 -19.11 -5.95 -18.26
N ASP A 26 -18.17 -5.13 -17.78
CA ASP A 26 -17.01 -4.64 -18.51
C ASP A 26 -15.67 -5.17 -17.96
N ASN A 27 -14.56 -4.79 -18.62
CA ASN A 27 -13.18 -5.04 -18.19
C ASN A 27 -12.84 -6.50 -17.84
N HIS A 28 -13.35 -7.46 -18.62
CA HIS A 28 -13.16 -8.90 -18.37
C HIS A 28 -11.70 -9.34 -18.19
N GLN A 29 -10.76 -8.74 -18.91
CA GLN A 29 -9.33 -9.07 -18.77
C GLN A 29 -8.79 -8.66 -17.39
N LEU A 30 -9.16 -7.47 -16.90
CA LEU A 30 -8.79 -6.99 -15.57
C LEU A 30 -9.41 -7.87 -14.50
N LEU A 31 -10.72 -8.15 -14.61
CA LEU A 31 -11.43 -8.98 -13.64
C LEU A 31 -10.87 -10.41 -13.58
N GLY A 32 -10.56 -11.02 -14.73
CA GLY A 32 -9.96 -12.35 -14.77
C GLY A 32 -8.53 -12.39 -14.21
N TRP A 33 -7.78 -11.29 -14.29
CA TRP A 33 -6.47 -11.19 -13.64
C TRP A 33 -6.59 -11.03 -12.12
N LEU A 34 -7.49 -10.17 -11.64
CA LEU A 34 -7.78 -10.01 -10.21
C LEU A 34 -8.32 -11.29 -9.57
N ASP A 35 -9.19 -12.01 -10.29
CA ASP A 35 -9.70 -13.33 -9.89
C ASP A 35 -8.55 -14.31 -9.63
N ARG A 36 -7.60 -14.44 -10.58
CA ARG A 36 -6.43 -15.31 -10.40
C ARG A 36 -5.55 -14.87 -9.23
N TRP A 37 -5.28 -13.57 -9.11
CA TRP A 37 -4.46 -13.03 -8.02
C TRP A 37 -5.06 -13.33 -6.64
N ALA A 38 -6.35 -13.02 -6.45
CA ALA A 38 -7.04 -13.30 -5.21
C ALA A 38 -7.23 -14.81 -4.96
N GLY A 39 -7.59 -15.56 -5.99
CA GLY A 39 -7.81 -17.01 -5.93
C GLY A 39 -6.54 -17.76 -5.49
N GLN A 40 -5.39 -17.47 -6.11
CA GLN A 40 -4.11 -18.05 -5.73
C GLN A 40 -3.71 -17.66 -4.30
N SER A 41 -3.99 -16.43 -3.88
CA SER A 41 -3.68 -15.97 -2.53
C SER A 41 -4.52 -16.69 -1.48
N VAL A 42 -5.82 -16.92 -1.75
CA VAL A 42 -6.71 -17.71 -0.89
C VAL A 42 -6.31 -19.18 -0.89
N GLU A 43 -5.87 -19.73 -2.03
CA GLU A 43 -5.34 -21.09 -2.11
C GLU A 43 -4.09 -21.26 -1.24
N LEU A 44 -3.15 -20.32 -1.29
CA LEU A 44 -1.98 -20.31 -0.41
C LEU A 44 -2.38 -20.17 1.06
N LEU A 45 -3.31 -19.26 1.37
CA LEU A 45 -3.83 -19.10 2.73
C LEU A 45 -4.46 -20.41 3.23
N SER A 46 -5.12 -21.18 2.36
CA SER A 46 -5.79 -22.44 2.71
C SER A 46 -4.88 -23.57 3.16
N GLN A 47 -3.56 -23.41 3.00
CA GLN A 47 -2.55 -24.31 3.57
C GLN A 47 -2.51 -24.22 5.11
N ASN A 48 -2.92 -23.08 5.68
CA ASN A 48 -3.08 -22.92 7.13
C ASN A 48 -4.40 -23.60 7.58
N PRO A 49 -4.39 -24.53 8.56
CA PRO A 49 -5.61 -25.16 9.06
C PRO A 49 -6.69 -24.17 9.55
N ASP A 50 -6.27 -23.01 10.05
CA ASP A 50 -7.14 -21.94 10.58
C ASP A 50 -7.58 -20.92 9.52
N TRP A 51 -7.25 -21.14 8.24
CA TRP A 51 -7.43 -20.15 7.18
C TRP A 51 -8.82 -19.54 7.07
N LYS A 52 -9.87 -20.31 7.37
CA LYS A 52 -11.25 -19.83 7.30
C LYS A 52 -11.51 -18.72 8.32
N ARG A 53 -11.00 -18.90 9.54
CA ARG A 53 -11.10 -17.90 10.60
C ARG A 53 -10.25 -16.68 10.24
N LEU A 54 -9.00 -16.90 9.82
CA LEU A 54 -8.09 -15.84 9.39
C LEU A 54 -8.70 -15.00 8.27
N TYR A 55 -9.26 -15.64 7.25
CA TYR A 55 -9.92 -14.97 6.14
C TYR A 55 -11.18 -14.21 6.58
N ASP A 56 -12.04 -14.80 7.41
CA ASP A 56 -13.28 -14.16 7.86
C ASP A 56 -13.02 -12.98 8.82
N GLU A 57 -11.92 -13.03 9.58
CA GLU A 57 -11.49 -11.97 10.52
C GLU A 57 -10.54 -10.96 9.88
N ALA A 58 -10.09 -11.20 8.64
CA ALA A 58 -9.18 -10.30 7.95
C ALA A 58 -9.83 -8.92 7.77
N PRO A 59 -9.05 -7.83 7.92
CA PRO A 59 -9.53 -6.51 7.56
C PRO A 59 -9.74 -6.40 6.05
N ASP A 60 -10.47 -5.38 5.64
CA ASP A 60 -10.49 -4.98 4.24
C ASP A 60 -9.14 -4.38 3.82
N ILE A 61 -8.81 -4.53 2.54
CA ILE A 61 -7.49 -4.16 2.01
C ILE A 61 -7.69 -3.23 0.82
N HIS A 62 -7.07 -2.05 0.89
CA HIS A 62 -6.88 -1.25 -0.32
C HIS A 62 -5.67 -1.78 -1.08
N PHE A 63 -5.78 -1.92 -2.39
CA PHE A 63 -4.65 -2.32 -3.23
C PHE A 63 -4.36 -1.31 -4.33
N GLY A 64 -3.10 -1.26 -4.75
CA GLY A 64 -2.61 -0.51 -5.90
C GLY A 64 -1.45 -1.23 -6.55
N PHE A 65 -1.48 -1.33 -7.87
CA PHE A 65 -0.41 -1.87 -8.72
C PHE A 65 0.17 -0.73 -9.55
N LEU A 66 1.41 -0.36 -9.26
CA LEU A 66 2.06 0.85 -9.75
C LEU A 66 3.42 0.50 -10.37
N GLY A 67 3.58 0.68 -11.67
CA GLY A 67 4.87 0.45 -12.33
C GLY A 67 5.80 1.67 -12.24
N SER A 68 7.12 1.46 -12.15
CA SER A 68 8.11 2.52 -12.28
C SER A 68 8.25 3.01 -13.73
N ARG A 69 7.93 2.14 -14.70
CA ARG A 69 7.94 2.47 -16.15
C ARG A 69 6.58 2.26 -16.84
N SER A 70 5.69 1.47 -16.23
CA SER A 70 4.33 1.29 -16.74
C SER A 70 3.45 2.46 -16.34
N ARG A 71 2.84 3.09 -17.34
CA ARG A 71 1.83 4.15 -17.12
C ARG A 71 0.51 3.61 -16.59
N THR A 72 0.26 2.31 -16.75
CA THR A 72 -0.97 1.70 -16.26
C THR A 72 -0.91 1.62 -14.73
N VAL A 73 -1.91 2.19 -14.10
CA VAL A 73 -2.15 2.06 -12.67
C VAL A 73 -3.48 1.35 -12.49
N VAL A 74 -3.48 0.30 -11.68
CA VAL A 74 -4.69 -0.37 -11.22
C VAL A 74 -4.77 -0.20 -9.72
N CYS A 75 -5.91 0.25 -9.20
CA CYS A 75 -6.13 0.29 -7.77
C CYS A 75 -7.55 -0.13 -7.44
N GLY A 76 -7.76 -0.55 -6.22
CA GLY A 76 -9.01 -1.15 -5.85
C GLY A 76 -9.11 -1.51 -4.39
N HIS A 77 -10.10 -2.34 -4.12
CA HIS A 77 -10.46 -2.76 -2.79
C HIS A 77 -10.76 -4.26 -2.76
N PHE A 78 -10.23 -4.92 -1.75
CA PHE A 78 -10.45 -6.32 -1.44
C PHE A 78 -11.27 -6.37 -0.15
N GLN A 79 -12.48 -6.90 -0.25
CA GLN A 79 -13.37 -7.14 0.89
C GLN A 79 -13.48 -8.65 1.12
N PRO A 80 -13.01 -9.19 2.26
CA PRO A 80 -13.29 -10.57 2.64
C PRO A 80 -14.80 -10.85 2.61
N SER A 81 -15.20 -11.94 1.95
CA SER A 81 -16.61 -12.24 1.69
C SER A 81 -16.85 -13.73 1.41
N ARG A 82 -18.13 -14.07 1.28
CA ARG A 82 -18.63 -15.42 0.99
C ARG A 82 -19.96 -15.35 0.24
N ASP A 83 -20.31 -16.44 -0.44
CA ASP A 83 -21.64 -16.58 -1.03
C ASP A 83 -22.66 -17.13 -0.02
N SER A 84 -23.92 -17.25 -0.45
CA SER A 84 -25.01 -17.81 0.37
C SER A 84 -24.76 -19.27 0.78
N SER A 85 -23.89 -19.99 0.05
CA SER A 85 -23.44 -21.36 0.36
C SER A 85 -22.18 -21.38 1.25
N GLN A 86 -21.76 -20.24 1.81
CA GLN A 86 -20.59 -20.09 2.68
C GLN A 86 -19.24 -20.40 2.02
N ARG A 87 -19.17 -20.45 0.68
CA ARG A 87 -17.90 -20.56 -0.05
C ARG A 87 -17.21 -19.19 -0.02
N ARG A 88 -16.00 -19.14 0.52
CA ARG A 88 -15.22 -17.91 0.71
C ARG A 88 -14.53 -17.50 -0.59
N PHE A 89 -14.74 -16.25 -0.96
CA PHE A 89 -14.01 -15.57 -2.02
C PHE A 89 -14.31 -14.07 -1.87
N PRO A 90 -13.32 -13.18 -2.03
CA PRO A 90 -13.52 -11.76 -1.74
C PRO A 90 -14.50 -11.12 -2.73
N LEU A 91 -15.09 -9.99 -2.33
CA LEU A 91 -15.61 -9.03 -3.28
C LEU A 91 -14.46 -8.08 -3.64
N LEU A 92 -14.04 -8.11 -4.91
CA LEU A 92 -13.01 -7.22 -5.45
C LEU A 92 -13.69 -6.12 -6.23
N SER A 93 -13.18 -4.89 -6.07
CA SER A 93 -13.51 -3.77 -6.95
C SER A 93 -12.24 -3.05 -7.37
N ALA A 94 -12.22 -2.50 -8.57
CA ALA A 94 -11.03 -1.86 -9.11
C ALA A 94 -11.39 -0.75 -10.10
N VAL A 95 -10.50 0.22 -10.19
CA VAL A 95 -10.42 1.20 -11.26
C VAL A 95 -9.05 1.11 -11.94
N ARG A 96 -9.01 1.47 -13.21
CA ARG A 96 -7.78 1.58 -14.00
C ARG A 96 -7.63 3.02 -14.45
N LEU A 97 -6.40 3.53 -14.40
CA LEU A 97 -6.03 4.83 -14.92
C LEU A 97 -4.64 4.81 -15.54
N GLU A 98 -4.27 5.90 -16.21
CA GLU A 98 -2.93 6.10 -16.74
C GLU A 98 -2.23 7.28 -16.05
N ALA A 99 -1.09 7.00 -15.42
CA ALA A 99 -0.19 8.03 -14.90
C ALA A 99 0.70 8.57 -16.02
N ALA A 100 0.89 9.89 -16.08
CA ALA A 100 1.76 10.51 -17.07
C ALA A 100 3.24 10.29 -16.75
N ASP A 101 3.58 10.45 -15.47
CA ASP A 101 4.90 10.17 -14.91
C ASP A 101 4.76 9.03 -13.89
N PRO A 102 4.96 7.76 -14.32
CA PRO A 102 4.68 6.60 -13.48
C PRO A 102 5.59 6.51 -12.25
N LEU A 103 6.88 6.80 -12.39
CA LEU A 103 7.83 6.78 -11.28
C LEU A 103 7.47 7.84 -10.23
N ALA A 104 7.20 9.07 -10.65
CA ALA A 104 6.82 10.13 -9.71
C ALA A 104 5.41 9.89 -9.12
N PHE A 105 4.52 9.23 -9.86
CA PHE A 105 3.19 8.86 -9.36
C PHE A 105 3.26 7.87 -8.19
N ILE A 106 4.23 6.95 -8.14
CA ILE A 106 4.38 6.02 -7.00
C ILE A 106 4.37 6.76 -5.66
N GLY A 107 5.21 7.79 -5.52
CA GLY A 107 5.33 8.57 -4.28
C GLY A 107 4.11 9.44 -3.94
N ARG A 108 3.18 9.66 -4.89
CA ARG A 108 1.94 10.43 -4.68
C ARG A 108 0.67 9.59 -4.79
N GLY A 109 0.81 8.32 -5.15
CA GLY A 109 -0.28 7.38 -5.38
C GLY A 109 -1.28 7.37 -4.23
N PRO A 110 -0.87 7.21 -2.96
CA PRO A 110 -1.81 7.15 -1.85
C PRO A 110 -2.71 8.38 -1.74
N LEU A 111 -2.20 9.58 -2.04
CA LEU A 111 -2.99 10.81 -2.05
C LEU A 111 -3.99 10.82 -3.21
N ALA A 112 -3.52 10.45 -4.41
CA ALA A 112 -4.35 10.37 -5.61
C ALA A 112 -5.47 9.33 -5.52
N LEU A 113 -5.19 8.21 -4.85
CA LEU A 113 -6.07 7.03 -4.78
C LEU A 113 -6.98 7.03 -3.54
N SER A 114 -6.70 7.87 -2.53
CA SER A 114 -7.42 7.92 -1.26
C SER A 114 -8.96 7.96 -1.40
N LYS A 115 -9.48 8.83 -2.28
CA LYS A 115 -10.93 8.96 -2.51
C LYS A 115 -11.54 7.71 -3.15
N VAL A 116 -10.83 7.10 -4.09
CA VAL A 116 -11.24 5.85 -4.75
C VAL A 116 -11.30 4.74 -3.71
N TRP A 117 -10.23 4.56 -2.95
CA TRP A 117 -10.12 3.54 -1.91
C TRP A 117 -11.22 3.65 -0.86
N ALA A 118 -11.44 4.84 -0.29
CA ALA A 118 -12.50 5.07 0.69
C ALA A 118 -13.91 4.80 0.11
N GLY A 119 -14.16 5.24 -1.12
CA GLY A 119 -15.44 5.03 -1.78
C GLY A 119 -15.71 3.55 -2.11
N LEU A 120 -14.70 2.83 -2.62
CA LEU A 120 -14.80 1.41 -2.91
C LEU A 120 -15.00 0.58 -1.64
N SER A 121 -14.27 0.88 -0.56
CA SER A 121 -14.45 0.20 0.73
C SER A 121 -15.87 0.35 1.25
N ARG A 122 -16.43 1.57 1.21
CA ARG A 122 -17.83 1.81 1.61
C ARG A 122 -18.82 0.99 0.77
N LEU A 123 -18.68 1.00 -0.55
CA LEU A 123 -19.58 0.27 -1.46
C LEU A 123 -19.48 -1.25 -1.26
N ALA A 124 -18.26 -1.77 -1.07
CA ALA A 124 -18.02 -3.19 -0.84
C ALA A 124 -18.58 -3.65 0.51
N ALA A 125 -18.35 -2.88 1.58
CA ALA A 125 -18.90 -3.15 2.90
C ALA A 125 -20.43 -3.20 2.88
N GLN A 126 -21.07 -2.25 2.18
CA GLN A 126 -22.52 -2.23 1.99
C GLN A 126 -23.01 -3.47 1.22
N ALA A 127 -22.38 -3.81 0.09
CA ALA A 127 -22.75 -4.98 -0.70
C ALA A 127 -22.62 -6.32 0.06
N VAL A 128 -21.69 -6.41 1.03
CA VAL A 128 -21.52 -7.60 1.88
C VAL A 128 -22.50 -7.61 3.04
N ALA A 129 -22.86 -6.45 3.60
CA ALA A 129 -23.78 -6.35 4.73
C ALA A 129 -25.27 -6.44 4.34
N ASP A 130 -25.63 -6.02 3.13
CA ASP A 130 -27.02 -5.97 2.67
C ASP A 130 -27.64 -7.37 2.51
N ALA A 131 -28.88 -7.52 2.97
CA ALA A 131 -29.67 -8.74 2.76
C ALA A 131 -29.94 -9.02 1.28
N ASP A 132 -30.02 -7.97 0.45
CA ASP A 132 -29.96 -8.05 -1.02
C ASP A 132 -28.99 -7.00 -1.57
N ALA A 133 -27.81 -7.47 -1.98
CA ALA A 133 -26.77 -6.65 -2.58
C ALA A 133 -27.13 -6.00 -3.94
N ALA A 134 -28.31 -6.26 -4.54
CA ALA A 134 -28.66 -5.72 -5.87
C ALA A 134 -28.48 -4.20 -5.99
N GLY A 135 -28.95 -3.45 -4.99
CA GLY A 135 -28.83 -1.98 -4.95
C GLY A 135 -27.36 -1.54 -4.86
N ALA A 136 -26.63 -2.03 -3.87
CA ALA A 136 -25.22 -1.70 -3.67
C ALA A 136 -24.33 -2.08 -4.87
N LEU A 137 -24.58 -3.23 -5.51
CA LEU A 137 -23.88 -3.64 -6.73
C LEU A 137 -24.24 -2.78 -7.94
N GLY A 138 -25.48 -2.28 -8.02
CA GLY A 138 -25.91 -1.29 -9.01
C GLY A 138 -25.21 0.05 -8.81
N GLU A 139 -25.12 0.54 -7.57
CA GLU A 139 -24.35 1.73 -7.23
C GLU A 139 -22.87 1.57 -7.54
N MET A 140 -22.28 0.42 -7.21
CA MET A 140 -20.88 0.12 -7.53
C MET A 140 -20.64 0.06 -9.04
N ALA A 141 -21.55 -0.49 -9.83
CA ALA A 141 -21.46 -0.49 -11.30
C ALA A 141 -21.55 0.92 -11.91
N ALA A 142 -22.34 1.80 -11.30
CA ALA A 142 -22.54 3.17 -11.76
C ALA A 142 -21.48 4.15 -11.22
N ALA A 143 -20.70 3.73 -10.21
CA ALA A 143 -19.72 4.57 -9.55
C ALA A 143 -18.63 5.01 -10.52
N GLN A 144 -18.31 6.30 -10.44
CA GLN A 144 -17.23 6.93 -11.17
C GLN A 144 -16.45 7.82 -10.22
N TYR A 145 -15.13 7.74 -10.30
CA TYR A 145 -14.23 8.58 -9.49
C TYR A 145 -13.48 9.54 -10.39
N THR A 146 -13.53 10.82 -10.03
CA THR A 146 -12.66 11.84 -10.62
C THR A 146 -11.38 11.94 -9.82
N LEU A 147 -10.25 11.80 -10.50
CA LEU A 147 -8.92 11.83 -9.92
C LEU A 147 -7.94 12.57 -10.84
N ASN A 148 -6.85 13.05 -10.26
CA ASN A 148 -5.77 13.66 -11.02
C ASN A 148 -4.59 12.69 -11.11
N PRO A 149 -4.20 12.21 -12.30
CA PRO A 149 -3.08 11.30 -12.47
C PRO A 149 -1.72 12.02 -12.49
N ASP A 150 -1.71 13.35 -12.44
CA ASP A 150 -0.49 14.16 -12.38
C ASP A 150 0.01 14.25 -10.93
N PRO A 151 1.20 13.70 -10.60
CA PRO A 151 1.75 13.78 -9.25
C PRO A 151 1.96 15.23 -8.76
N ALA A 152 2.17 16.19 -9.69
CA ALA A 152 2.36 17.58 -9.33
C ALA A 152 1.15 18.19 -8.61
N ALA A 153 -0.06 17.65 -8.86
CA ALA A 153 -1.29 18.10 -8.22
C ALA A 153 -1.30 17.88 -6.69
N TYR A 154 -0.49 16.95 -6.19
CA TYR A 154 -0.44 16.59 -4.77
C TYR A 154 0.81 17.09 -4.06
N ASN A 155 1.76 17.70 -4.79
CA ASN A 155 3.03 18.13 -4.23
C ASN A 155 2.86 19.21 -3.16
N ALA A 156 1.92 20.15 -3.32
CA ALA A 156 1.67 21.18 -2.30
C ALA A 156 1.22 20.55 -0.97
N THR A 157 0.17 19.72 -1.01
CA THR A 157 -0.35 19.02 0.19
C THR A 157 0.72 18.13 0.84
N PHE A 158 1.50 17.40 0.05
CA PHE A 158 2.57 16.55 0.58
C PHE A 158 3.69 17.39 1.22
N ASN A 159 4.06 18.50 0.58
CA ASN A 159 5.07 19.42 1.10
C ASN A 159 4.62 20.07 2.41
N ASP A 160 3.38 20.54 2.50
CA ASP A 160 2.82 21.11 3.72
C ASP A 160 2.88 20.09 4.86
N PHE A 161 2.55 18.82 4.59
CA PHE A 161 2.70 17.74 5.56
C PHE A 161 4.16 17.57 6.05
N LEU A 162 5.13 17.56 5.13
CA LEU A 162 6.55 17.43 5.50
C LEU A 162 7.07 18.60 6.33
N ASP A 163 6.51 19.79 6.15
CA ASP A 163 6.86 21.00 6.92
C ASP A 163 6.17 21.04 8.29
N MET A 164 4.92 20.58 8.36
CA MET A 164 4.12 20.61 9.59
C MET A 164 4.44 19.46 10.55
N GLN A 165 4.99 18.36 10.06
CA GLN A 165 5.37 17.21 10.88
C GLN A 165 6.87 17.20 11.16
N SER A 166 7.20 16.80 12.38
CA SER A 166 8.56 16.45 12.82
C SER A 166 8.73 14.95 13.00
N VAL A 167 9.97 14.50 13.14
CA VAL A 167 10.33 13.12 13.49
C VAL A 167 9.55 12.64 14.72
N GLY A 168 9.68 13.34 15.85
CA GLY A 168 9.02 12.95 17.10
C GLY A 168 7.48 13.04 17.03
N SER A 169 6.93 13.92 16.19
CA SER A 169 5.47 13.94 15.98
C SER A 169 4.97 12.70 15.25
N LEU A 170 5.70 12.22 14.24
CA LEU A 170 5.32 11.05 13.47
C LEU A 170 5.49 9.75 14.29
N GLU A 171 6.57 9.65 15.07
CA GLU A 171 6.78 8.53 16.00
C GLU A 171 5.66 8.42 17.03
N ARG A 172 5.19 9.54 17.59
CA ARG A 172 4.02 9.56 18.48
C ARG A 172 2.75 9.08 17.79
N LEU A 173 2.51 9.50 16.54
CA LEU A 173 1.35 9.03 15.78
C LEU A 173 1.39 7.50 15.54
N PHE A 174 2.58 6.91 15.35
CA PHE A 174 2.72 5.45 15.26
C PHE A 174 2.47 4.75 16.60
N ALA A 175 2.98 5.30 17.69
CA ALA A 175 2.71 4.78 19.04
C ALA A 175 1.19 4.80 19.36
N GLU A 176 0.50 5.91 19.04
CA GLU A 176 -0.95 6.06 19.21
C GLU A 176 -1.76 5.10 18.30
N ALA A 177 -1.23 4.78 17.13
CA ALA A 177 -1.81 3.80 16.21
C ALA A 177 -1.59 2.34 16.67
N GLY A 178 -0.71 2.10 17.65
CA GLY A 178 -0.49 0.78 18.24
C GLY A 178 0.73 0.03 17.73
N HIS A 179 1.66 0.70 17.04
CA HIS A 179 2.90 0.08 16.52
C HIS A 179 4.02 -0.06 17.57
N GLY A 180 3.82 0.43 18.81
CA GLY A 180 4.86 0.44 19.82
C GLY A 180 5.91 1.55 19.60
N GLU A 181 7.15 1.31 20.01
CA GLU A 181 8.25 2.27 19.91
C GLU A 181 8.90 2.23 18.53
N VAL A 182 8.29 2.93 17.56
CA VAL A 182 8.89 3.12 16.24
C VAL A 182 9.88 4.27 16.29
N ARG A 183 11.17 3.99 16.01
CA ARG A 183 12.24 5.00 16.01
C ARG A 183 12.74 5.30 14.59
N LEU A 184 12.38 6.46 14.04
CA LEU A 184 12.79 6.89 12.70
C LEU A 184 14.32 6.98 12.55
N ARG A 185 15.05 7.25 13.64
CA ARG A 185 16.53 7.15 13.66
C ARG A 185 17.08 5.79 13.24
N GLN A 186 16.30 4.71 13.44
CA GLN A 186 16.64 3.35 13.01
C GLN A 186 15.93 3.00 11.69
N VAL A 187 14.64 3.33 11.58
CA VAL A 187 13.82 2.98 10.41
C VAL A 187 14.34 3.62 9.11
N LEU A 188 14.71 4.90 9.14
CA LEU A 188 15.13 5.57 7.90
C LEU A 188 16.48 5.04 7.39
N PRO A 189 17.53 4.86 8.22
CA PRO A 189 18.74 4.21 7.73
C PRO A 189 18.51 2.74 7.34
N ALA A 190 17.68 1.97 8.07
CA ALA A 190 17.30 0.60 7.70
C ALA A 190 16.72 0.56 6.29
N LEU A 191 15.73 1.42 6.02
CA LEU A 191 15.08 1.50 4.72
C LEU A 191 16.08 1.80 3.60
N GLY A 192 16.99 2.76 3.83
CA GLY A 192 18.03 3.07 2.86
C GLY A 192 18.95 1.89 2.57
N LEU A 193 19.42 1.19 3.61
CA LEU A 193 20.26 -0.01 3.49
C LEU A 193 19.53 -1.17 2.78
N LEU A 194 18.27 -1.43 3.12
CA LEU A 194 17.45 -2.47 2.50
C LEU A 194 17.21 -2.20 1.01
N LEU A 195 17.09 -0.92 0.61
CA LEU A 195 16.82 -0.53 -0.77
C LEU A 195 18.08 -0.26 -1.61
N GLN A 196 19.27 -0.16 -1.01
CA GLN A 196 20.52 0.03 -1.75
C GLN A 196 20.73 -0.98 -2.90
N PRO A 197 20.46 -2.30 -2.74
CA PRO A 197 20.59 -3.27 -3.83
C PRO A 197 19.71 -2.94 -5.05
N VAL A 198 18.59 -2.26 -4.85
CA VAL A 198 17.62 -1.87 -5.89
C VAL A 198 18.20 -0.81 -6.84
N LEU A 199 19.11 0.06 -6.35
CA LEU A 199 19.77 1.09 -7.15
C LEU A 199 20.68 0.55 -8.25
N ALA A 200 21.11 -0.70 -8.15
CA ALA A 200 21.93 -1.32 -9.19
C ALA A 200 21.15 -1.48 -10.52
N GLY A 201 19.82 -1.41 -10.49
CA GLY A 201 18.96 -1.35 -11.69
C GLY A 201 18.95 -2.62 -12.55
N GLY A 202 19.59 -3.70 -12.11
CA GLY A 202 19.57 -5.00 -12.79
C GLY A 202 18.25 -5.76 -12.56
N ASN A 203 18.13 -6.95 -13.17
CA ASN A 203 17.09 -7.95 -12.87
C ASN A 203 17.28 -8.51 -11.43
N VAL A 204 17.20 -7.65 -10.43
CA VAL A 204 17.18 -8.06 -9.03
C VAL A 204 15.80 -8.66 -8.79
N ALA A 205 15.74 -9.98 -8.68
CA ALA A 205 14.54 -10.64 -8.19
C ALA A 205 14.42 -10.29 -6.70
N ILE A 206 13.45 -9.44 -6.37
CA ILE A 206 13.14 -9.09 -4.99
C ILE A 206 12.04 -10.05 -4.54
N ASP A 207 12.39 -11.02 -3.71
CA ASP A 207 11.49 -12.03 -3.16
C ASP A 207 10.94 -11.65 -1.77
N LYS A 208 11.02 -10.36 -1.44
CA LYS A 208 10.62 -9.77 -0.16
C LYS A 208 9.61 -8.66 -0.36
N ALA A 209 8.78 -8.45 0.65
CA ALA A 209 7.93 -7.27 0.79
C ALA A 209 8.34 -6.47 2.02
N LEU A 210 8.09 -5.16 2.00
CA LEU A 210 8.31 -4.28 3.13
C LEU A 210 6.97 -3.92 3.77
N GLU A 211 6.84 -4.07 5.08
CA GLU A 211 5.71 -3.55 5.85
C GLU A 211 6.08 -2.23 6.49
N PHE A 212 5.24 -1.22 6.29
CA PHE A 212 5.38 0.12 6.84
C PHE A 212 4.26 0.40 7.84
N PRO A 213 4.57 0.97 9.03
CA PRO A 213 3.55 1.43 9.95
C PRO A 213 2.78 2.59 9.33
N LEU A 214 1.47 2.63 9.54
CA LEU A 214 0.63 3.76 9.17
C LEU A 214 -0.05 4.33 10.40
N VAL A 215 -0.68 5.49 10.22
CA VAL A 215 -1.42 6.15 11.29
C VAL A 215 -2.89 5.75 11.29
N ARG A 216 -3.50 5.78 12.48
CA ARG A 216 -4.91 5.45 12.67
C ARG A 216 -5.83 6.50 12.05
N ASP A 217 -5.47 7.79 12.06
CA ASP A 217 -6.31 8.84 11.47
C ASP A 217 -6.40 8.68 9.93
N PRO A 218 -7.60 8.46 9.36
CA PRO A 218 -7.79 8.28 7.92
C PRO A 218 -7.43 9.52 7.09
N LEU A 219 -7.37 10.73 7.67
CA LEU A 219 -6.94 11.94 6.96
C LEU A 219 -5.43 11.99 6.79
N TYR A 220 -4.67 11.56 7.79
CA TYR A 220 -3.20 11.53 7.75
C TYR A 220 -2.65 10.27 7.09
N ARG A 221 -3.41 9.16 7.08
CA ARG A 221 -2.95 7.87 6.55
C ARG A 221 -2.43 7.94 5.11
N PRO A 222 -3.10 8.61 4.15
CA PRO A 222 -2.57 8.78 2.80
C PRO A 222 -1.28 9.59 2.73
N LEU A 223 -1.08 10.56 3.63
CA LEU A 223 0.15 11.38 3.68
C LEU A 223 1.33 10.55 4.18
N VAL A 224 1.13 9.74 5.21
CA VAL A 224 2.17 8.84 5.75
C VAL A 224 2.49 7.72 4.76
N ALA A 225 1.49 7.13 4.12
CA ALA A 225 1.71 6.16 3.04
C ALA A 225 2.49 6.78 1.86
N ALA A 226 2.17 8.03 1.48
CA ALA A 226 2.90 8.76 0.45
C ALA A 226 4.35 9.07 0.88
N PHE A 227 4.60 9.35 2.16
CA PHE A 227 5.96 9.56 2.69
C PHE A 227 6.82 8.30 2.52
N TRP A 228 6.28 7.13 2.87
CA TRP A 228 6.97 5.85 2.67
C TRP A 228 7.23 5.57 1.19
N LEU A 229 6.21 5.72 0.33
CA LEU A 229 6.37 5.48 -1.11
C LEU A 229 7.28 6.50 -1.81
N ASP A 230 7.36 7.74 -1.33
CA ASP A 230 8.28 8.76 -1.86
C ASP A 230 9.74 8.37 -1.60
N MET A 231 10.03 7.82 -0.42
CA MET A 231 11.36 7.27 -0.11
C MET A 231 11.65 6.03 -0.96
N VAL A 232 10.72 5.08 -1.03
CA VAL A 232 10.89 3.85 -1.84
C VAL A 232 11.08 4.19 -3.32
N SER A 233 10.24 5.05 -3.90
CA SER A 233 10.29 5.39 -5.33
C SER A 233 11.62 5.98 -5.76
N SER A 234 12.33 6.63 -4.84
CA SER A 234 13.63 7.24 -5.12
C SER A 234 14.72 6.23 -5.49
N PHE A 235 14.54 4.93 -5.14
CA PHE A 235 15.47 3.86 -5.49
C PHE A 235 15.10 3.15 -6.80
N LEU A 236 13.89 3.37 -7.34
CA LEU A 236 13.35 2.58 -8.44
C LEU A 236 13.70 3.12 -9.83
N GLY A 237 14.29 4.32 -9.91
CA GLY A 237 14.48 5.02 -11.18
C GLY A 237 15.36 4.31 -12.21
N ARG A 238 16.23 3.38 -11.76
CA ARG A 238 17.12 2.63 -12.65
C ARG A 238 16.56 1.30 -13.14
N GLY A 239 15.56 0.73 -12.45
CA GLY A 239 14.96 -0.56 -12.79
C GLY A 239 13.54 -0.43 -13.38
N ASP A 240 12.99 -1.58 -13.77
CA ASP A 240 11.60 -1.74 -14.14
C ASP A 240 10.91 -2.57 -13.06
N PHE A 241 10.25 -1.89 -12.14
CA PHE A 241 9.60 -2.49 -10.97
C PHE A 241 8.11 -2.27 -11.07
N GLU A 242 7.33 -3.27 -10.68
CA GLU A 242 5.90 -3.13 -10.47
C GLU A 242 5.65 -3.24 -8.96
N LEU A 243 5.18 -2.18 -8.32
CA LEU A 243 4.88 -2.22 -6.90
C LEU A 243 3.46 -2.75 -6.68
N GLY A 244 3.34 -3.71 -5.76
CA GLY A 244 2.08 -4.08 -5.14
C GLY A 244 1.95 -3.36 -3.80
N VAL A 245 1.12 -2.32 -3.73
CA VAL A 245 0.83 -1.53 -2.54
C VAL A 245 -0.46 -2.03 -1.92
N LEU A 246 -0.39 -2.61 -0.72
CA LEU A 246 -1.51 -3.22 -0.01
C LEU A 246 -1.65 -2.56 1.36
N VAL A 247 -2.73 -1.80 1.57
CA VAL A 247 -3.00 -1.11 2.84
C VAL A 247 -4.05 -1.89 3.61
N ARG A 248 -3.69 -2.31 4.82
CA ARG A 248 -4.57 -3.04 5.75
C ARG A 248 -5.30 -2.05 6.63
N ASN A 249 -6.62 -2.10 6.60
CA ASN A 249 -7.48 -1.20 7.37
C ASN A 249 -7.94 -1.86 8.68
N ASP A 250 -7.00 -2.30 9.52
CA ASP A 250 -7.31 -2.84 10.85
C ASP A 250 -7.12 -1.79 11.97
N ALA A 251 -7.10 -2.23 13.23
CA ALA A 251 -6.91 -1.37 14.38
C ALA A 251 -5.49 -0.76 14.48
N THR A 252 -4.51 -1.39 13.82
CA THR A 252 -3.09 -1.01 13.78
C THR A 252 -2.65 -0.95 12.30
N PRO A 253 -3.12 0.06 11.54
CA PRO A 253 -3.02 0.05 10.08
C PRO A 253 -1.59 -0.05 9.60
N CYS A 254 -1.34 -0.85 8.57
CA CYS A 254 -0.03 -0.94 7.93
C CYS A 254 -0.15 -0.95 6.40
N MET A 255 0.97 -0.69 5.73
CA MET A 255 1.10 -0.79 4.29
C MET A 255 2.18 -1.81 3.94
N VAL A 256 1.82 -2.83 3.18
CA VAL A 256 2.77 -3.77 2.59
C VAL A 256 3.08 -3.35 1.17
N VAL A 257 4.37 -3.30 0.82
CA VAL A 257 4.88 -2.98 -0.50
C VAL A 257 5.71 -4.16 -1.02
N GLY A 258 5.17 -4.87 -2.00
CA GLY A 258 5.91 -5.84 -2.80
C GLY A 258 6.45 -5.20 -4.09
N PHE A 259 7.46 -5.83 -4.71
CA PHE A 259 8.15 -5.30 -5.89
C PHE A 259 7.87 -6.09 -7.20
N ASN A 260 6.95 -7.05 -7.15
CA ASN A 260 6.55 -7.93 -8.27
C ASN A 260 5.07 -7.78 -8.67
N GLY A 261 4.51 -6.58 -8.51
CA GLY A 261 3.15 -6.22 -8.91
C GLY A 261 2.09 -6.97 -8.12
N ALA A 262 1.17 -7.64 -8.82
CA ALA A 262 0.15 -8.51 -8.21
C ALA A 262 0.71 -9.86 -7.77
N ASP A 263 1.65 -9.81 -6.82
CA ASP A 263 2.20 -10.98 -6.16
C ASP A 263 1.16 -11.55 -5.17
N HIS A 264 0.86 -12.84 -5.33
CA HIS A 264 -0.04 -13.57 -4.43
C HIS A 264 0.58 -13.81 -3.05
N GLN A 265 1.92 -13.85 -2.94
CA GLN A 265 2.59 -13.99 -1.64
C GLN A 265 2.41 -12.73 -0.80
N ALA A 266 2.45 -11.55 -1.43
CA ALA A 266 2.18 -10.28 -0.75
C ALA A 266 0.75 -10.21 -0.20
N LEU A 267 -0.26 -10.63 -0.99
CA LEU A 267 -1.64 -10.66 -0.51
C LEU A 267 -1.83 -11.73 0.58
N ARG A 268 -1.21 -12.91 0.47
CA ARG A 268 -1.22 -13.93 1.53
C ARG A 268 -0.58 -13.42 2.82
N ALA A 269 0.56 -12.75 2.75
CA ALA A 269 1.22 -12.14 3.90
C ALA A 269 0.36 -11.04 4.55
N VAL A 270 -0.39 -10.30 3.76
CA VAL A 270 -1.36 -9.30 4.24
C VAL A 270 -2.56 -9.94 4.94
N LEU A 271 -3.04 -11.10 4.47
CA LEU A 271 -4.15 -11.82 5.10
C LEU A 271 -3.73 -12.59 6.36
N ASP A 272 -2.51 -13.12 6.39
CA ASP A 272 -1.93 -13.82 7.54
C ASP A 272 -0.47 -13.39 7.77
N PRO A 273 -0.25 -12.25 8.44
CA PRO A 273 1.10 -11.68 8.62
C PRO A 273 1.98 -12.52 9.54
N ARG A 274 1.39 -13.28 10.46
CA ARG A 274 2.12 -14.09 11.44
C ARG A 274 2.89 -15.22 10.76
N GLU A 275 2.37 -15.71 9.65
CA GLU A 275 2.93 -16.80 8.85
C GLU A 275 3.66 -16.29 7.60
N ALA A 276 3.90 -14.97 7.50
CA ALA A 276 4.67 -14.39 6.41
C ALA A 276 6.17 -14.74 6.51
N GLY A 277 6.67 -15.05 7.71
CA GLY A 277 8.06 -15.44 7.95
C GLY A 277 9.05 -14.45 7.33
N ASP A 278 10.12 -14.97 6.73
CA ASP A 278 11.17 -14.15 6.12
C ASP A 278 10.71 -13.36 4.88
N PHE A 279 9.51 -13.59 4.34
CA PHE A 279 9.02 -12.86 3.16
C PHE A 279 8.73 -11.40 3.48
N LEU A 280 8.17 -11.12 4.67
CA LEU A 280 7.74 -9.78 5.07
C LEU A 280 8.75 -9.17 6.03
N ILE A 281 9.39 -8.07 5.61
CA ILE A 281 10.32 -7.32 6.44
C ILE A 281 9.56 -6.18 7.11
N HIS A 282 9.51 -6.20 8.43
CA HIS A 282 8.92 -5.14 9.25
C HIS A 282 9.95 -4.01 9.41
N VAL A 283 9.71 -2.86 8.76
CA VAL A 283 10.71 -1.77 8.74
C VAL A 283 10.88 -1.08 10.09
N ASP A 284 9.91 -1.23 10.99
CA ASP A 284 9.96 -0.74 12.38
C ASP A 284 10.83 -1.61 13.29
N GLN A 285 11.12 -2.85 12.91
CA GLN A 285 12.05 -3.76 13.61
C GLN A 285 13.50 -3.55 13.13
N ALA A 286 14.00 -2.32 13.33
CA ALA A 286 15.24 -1.84 12.74
C ALA A 286 16.44 -1.76 13.72
N GLU A 287 16.40 -2.43 14.86
CA GLU A 287 17.46 -2.34 15.89
C GLU A 287 18.83 -2.83 15.38
N TRP A 288 18.85 -3.76 14.43
CA TRP A 288 20.06 -4.25 13.77
C TRP A 288 20.89 -3.15 13.10
N VAL A 289 20.27 -2.01 12.76
CA VAL A 289 20.96 -0.86 12.16
C VAL A 289 22.01 -0.26 13.09
N ASP A 290 21.83 -0.34 14.41
CA ASP A 290 22.75 0.27 15.37
C ASP A 290 24.19 -0.30 15.23
N GLU A 291 24.34 -1.54 14.77
CA GLU A 291 25.65 -2.14 14.45
C GLU A 291 26.31 -1.48 13.23
N TYR A 292 25.52 -1.13 12.20
CA TYR A 292 26.00 -0.48 10.98
C TYR A 292 26.32 1.00 11.21
N LEU A 293 25.58 1.69 12.09
CA LEU A 293 25.84 3.09 12.44
C LEU A 293 27.25 3.30 13.01
N GLN A 294 27.80 2.31 13.72
CA GLN A 294 29.15 2.43 14.28
C GLN A 294 30.25 2.39 13.21
N GLY A 295 29.99 1.71 12.09
CA GLY A 295 30.96 1.49 11.01
C GLY A 295 30.93 2.52 9.88
N ASP A 296 29.83 3.27 9.72
CA ASP A 296 29.65 4.23 8.63
C ASP A 296 29.39 5.65 9.16
N TYR A 297 30.32 6.57 8.89
CA TYR A 297 30.24 7.96 9.33
C TYR A 297 29.02 8.70 8.77
N ASN A 298 28.64 8.47 7.52
CA ASN A 298 27.51 9.16 6.90
C ASN A 298 26.19 8.68 7.50
N LEU A 299 26.06 7.36 7.72
CA LEU A 299 24.88 6.80 8.39
C LEU A 299 24.76 7.29 9.83
N ASN A 300 25.87 7.31 10.58
CA ASN A 300 25.89 7.80 11.96
C ASN A 300 25.50 9.28 12.03
N ARG A 301 26.03 10.11 11.11
CA ARG A 301 25.67 11.52 11.01
C ARG A 301 24.18 11.69 10.71
N PHE A 302 23.63 10.90 9.79
CA PHE A 302 22.21 10.93 9.45
C PHE A 302 21.34 10.56 10.66
N ALA A 303 21.62 9.43 11.32
CA ALA A 303 20.93 9.01 12.54
C ALA A 303 21.02 10.05 13.66
N GLY A 304 22.18 10.69 13.84
CA GLY A 304 22.37 11.75 14.83
C GLY A 304 21.55 13.02 14.58
N TYR A 305 21.13 13.30 13.35
CA TYR A 305 20.14 14.35 13.09
C TYR A 305 18.72 13.88 13.44
N LEU A 306 18.38 12.63 13.14
CA LEU A 306 17.07 12.04 13.40
C LEU A 306 16.78 11.84 14.89
N ASP A 307 17.80 11.82 15.74
CA ASP A 307 17.67 11.79 17.20
C ASP A 307 17.03 13.09 17.79
N ARG A 308 16.73 14.08 16.94
CA ARG A 308 16.09 15.34 17.32
C ARG A 308 14.60 15.30 16.99
N ASP A 309 13.76 15.19 18.00
CA ASP A 309 12.30 15.11 17.86
C ASP A 309 11.68 16.25 17.02
N GLU A 310 12.24 17.45 17.12
CA GLU A 310 11.77 18.66 16.41
C GLU A 310 12.28 18.76 14.97
N LEU A 311 13.07 17.80 14.48
CA LEU A 311 13.53 17.79 13.10
C LEU A 311 12.34 17.61 12.16
N ALA A 312 12.09 18.61 11.31
CA ALA A 312 11.05 18.54 10.30
C ALA A 312 11.25 17.34 9.36
N LEU A 313 10.16 16.68 8.97
CA LEU A 313 10.23 15.55 8.03
C LEU A 313 10.79 15.97 6.68
N ARG A 314 10.58 17.22 6.24
CA ARG A 314 11.25 17.78 5.05
C ARG A 314 12.77 17.66 5.15
N THR A 315 13.34 18.02 6.29
CA THR A 315 14.79 17.96 6.51
C THR A 315 15.27 16.51 6.59
N ALA A 316 14.55 15.65 7.32
CA ALA A 316 14.86 14.21 7.37
C ALA A 316 14.89 13.58 5.97
N ARG A 317 13.88 13.88 5.15
CA ARG A 317 13.76 13.39 3.77
C ARG A 317 14.90 13.88 2.86
N LYS A 318 15.33 15.13 3.03
CA LYS A 318 16.49 15.68 2.32
C LYS A 318 17.78 14.96 2.71
N LEU A 319 18.05 14.85 4.02
CA LEU A 319 19.24 14.15 4.53
C LEU A 319 19.29 12.68 4.10
N PHE A 320 18.13 12.01 4.03
CA PHE A 320 18.02 10.66 3.47
C PHE A 320 18.50 10.61 2.01
N GLY A 321 18.07 11.56 1.18
CA GLY A 321 18.53 11.68 -0.21
C GLY A 321 20.04 11.93 -0.32
N GLU A 322 20.58 12.83 0.49
CA GLU A 322 22.01 13.14 0.51
C GLU A 322 22.84 11.89 0.91
N THR A 323 22.32 11.10 1.85
CA THR A 323 23.02 9.92 2.41
C THR A 323 23.02 8.73 1.45
N PHE A 324 21.89 8.42 0.82
CA PHE A 324 21.74 7.19 0.03
C PHE A 324 21.76 7.40 -1.48
N LEU A 325 21.41 8.59 -1.96
CA LEU A 325 21.16 8.87 -3.39
C LEU A 325 22.11 9.94 -3.95
N GLY A 326 22.78 10.71 -3.09
CA GLY A 326 23.65 11.82 -3.49
C GLY A 326 22.88 13.03 -4.05
N THR A 327 21.62 13.22 -3.60
CA THR A 327 20.71 14.29 -4.04
C THR A 327 20.32 15.21 -2.89
#